data_AF-A0A7D9HFW6-F1
#
_entry.id   AF-A0A7D9HFW6-F1
#
_cell.length_a   1.000
_cell.length_b   1.000
_cell.length_c   1.000
_cell.angle_alpha   90.00
_cell.angle_beta   90.00
_cell.angle_gamma   90.00
#
_symmetry.space_group_name_H-M   'P 1'
#
loop_
_entity.id
_entity.type
_entity.pdbx_description
1 polymer ?
#
loop_
_entity_poly.entity_id
_entity_poly.type
_entity_poly.pdbx_seq_one_letter_code
_entity_poly.pdbx_strand_id
1 'polypeptide(L)'
;MEELQRLRASRKAYRAHLTTLYKKIIELKSATTIDELHIATLENYCQQLKRKKDILSPLDEQIAKAITKPEDLECEMTLKCTAQSTK
;
A
#
# COMPACT_ATOMS: atom_id res chain seq x y z
N MET A 1 -18.71 4.85 12.45
CA MET A 1 -17.68 5.88 12.17
C MET A 1 -16.29 5.35 12.55
N GLU A 2 -16.11 4.76 13.74
CA GLU A 2 -14.85 4.14 14.18
C GLU A 2 -14.34 3.04 13.23
N GLU A 3 -15.22 2.19 12.72
CA GLU A 3 -14.83 1.08 11.84
C GLU A 3 -14.26 1.57 10.49
N LEU A 4 -14.89 2.56 9.86
CA LEU A 4 -14.41 3.14 8.61
C LEU A 4 -13.04 3.83 8.80
N GLN A 5 -12.85 4.54 9.91
CA GLN A 5 -11.57 5.14 10.25
C GLN A 5 -10.48 4.08 10.49
N ARG A 6 -10.82 2.99 11.18
CA ARG A 6 -9.93 1.84 11.40
C ARG A 6 -9.49 1.22 10.07
N LEU A 7 -10.43 0.92 9.18
CA LEU A 7 -10.14 0.36 7.85
C LEU A 7 -9.25 1.30 7.02
N ARG A 8 -9.53 2.62 7.04
CA ARG A 8 -8.70 3.65 6.38
C ARG A 8 -7.28 3.69 6.94
N ALA A 9 -7.12 3.64 8.26
CA ALA A 9 -5.82 3.64 8.91
C ALA A 9 -5.01 2.39 8.55
N SER A 10 -5.64 1.21 8.57
CA SER A 10 -5.03 -0.04 8.12
C SER A 10 -4.59 0.06 6.66
N ARG A 11 -5.42 0.60 5.76
CA ARG A 11 -5.07 0.76 4.34
C ARG A 11 -3.87 1.68 4.16
N LYS A 12 -3.84 2.80 4.89
CA LYS A 12 -2.71 3.74 4.89
C LYS A 12 -1.42 3.05 5.32
N ALA A 13 -1.45 2.27 6.39
CA ALA A 13 -0.30 1.51 6.86
C ALA A 13 0.18 0.51 5.81
N TYR A 14 -0.71 -0.28 5.21
CA TYR A 14 -0.32 -1.23 4.14
C TYR A 14 0.31 -0.52 2.94
N ARG A 15 -0.24 0.61 2.50
CA ARG A 15 0.34 1.42 1.41
C ARG A 15 1.71 1.98 1.79
N ALA A 16 1.91 2.47 3.02
CA ALA A 16 3.21 2.94 3.47
C ALA A 16 4.27 1.82 3.41
N HIS A 17 3.91 0.61 3.83
CA HIS A 17 4.81 -0.55 3.71
C HIS A 17 5.12 -0.91 2.25
N LEU A 18 4.17 -0.76 1.32
CA LEU A 18 4.45 -0.95 -0.11
C LEU A 18 5.46 0.06 -0.63
N THR A 19 5.32 1.34 -0.26
CA THR A 19 6.30 2.38 -0.62
C THR A 19 7.69 2.04 -0.10
N THR A 20 7.80 1.57 1.14
CA THR A 20 9.09 1.14 1.72
C THR A 20 9.68 -0.06 0.99
N LEU A 21 8.88 -1.08 0.67
CA LEU A 21 9.34 -2.23 -0.11
C LEU A 21 9.82 -1.81 -1.49
N TYR A 22 9.11 -0.91 -2.15
CA TYR A 22 9.49 -0.38 -3.46
C TYR A 22 10.84 0.35 -3.41
N LYS A 23 11.08 1.18 -2.39
CA LYS A 23 12.39 1.83 -2.17
C LYS A 23 13.51 0.81 -2.01
N LYS A 24 13.29 -0.23 -1.19
CA LYS A 24 14.26 -1.31 -0.98
C LYS A 24 14.56 -2.09 -2.26
N ILE A 25 13.57 -2.31 -3.12
CA ILE A 25 13.77 -2.94 -4.44
C ILE A 25 14.58 -2.03 -5.37
N ILE A 26 14.34 -0.72 -5.35
CA ILE A 26 15.15 0.25 -6.11
C ILE A 26 16.59 0.23 -5.63
N GLU A 27 16.83 0.26 -4.33
CA GLU A 27 18.18 0.20 -3.74
C GLU A 27 18.92 -1.08 -4.19
N LEU A 28 18.24 -2.23 -4.17
CA LEU A 28 18.80 -3.49 -4.68
C LEU A 28 19.11 -3.43 -6.17
N LYS A 29 18.24 -2.79 -6.97
CA LYS A 29 18.47 -2.61 -8.40
C LYS A 29 19.69 -1.73 -8.69
N SER A 30 20.04 -0.82 -7.78
CA SER A 30 21.22 0.04 -7.88
C SER A 30 22.52 -0.61 -7.40
N ALA A 31 22.47 -1.86 -6.91
CA ALA A 31 23.68 -2.57 -6.48
C ALA A 31 24.59 -2.89 -7.68
N THR A 32 25.90 -2.66 -7.51
CA THR A 32 26.92 -2.92 -8.54
C THR A 32 27.04 -4.40 -8.89
N THR A 33 26.77 -5.27 -7.93
CA THR A 33 26.76 -6.73 -8.09
C THR A 33 25.56 -7.32 -7.37
N ILE A 34 24.93 -8.30 -8.00
CA ILE A 34 23.82 -9.07 -7.43
C ILE A 34 24.38 -10.45 -7.05
N ASP A 35 24.22 -10.82 -5.78
CA ASP A 35 24.62 -12.12 -5.24
C ASP A 35 23.40 -12.93 -4.78
N GLU A 36 23.63 -14.13 -4.25
CA GLU A 36 22.58 -15.03 -3.78
C GLU A 36 21.73 -14.42 -2.66
N LEU A 37 22.32 -13.60 -1.78
CA LEU A 37 21.60 -12.93 -0.71
C LEU A 37 20.63 -11.88 -1.27
N HIS A 38 21.05 -11.13 -2.28
CA HIS A 38 20.19 -10.18 -2.98
C HIS A 38 19.02 -10.90 -3.67
N ILE A 39 19.26 -12.06 -4.30
CA ILE A 39 18.21 -12.87 -4.94
C ILE A 39 17.20 -13.36 -3.90
N ALA A 40 17.66 -13.97 -2.80
CA ALA A 40 16.79 -14.44 -1.73
C ALA A 40 15.98 -13.29 -1.10
N THR A 41 16.59 -12.10 -0.98
CA THR A 41 15.92 -10.90 -0.49
C THR A 41 14.81 -10.43 -1.44
N LEU A 42 15.07 -10.44 -2.76
CA LEU A 42 14.06 -10.08 -3.77
C LEU A 42 12.89 -11.07 -3.77
N GLU A 43 13.14 -12.37 -3.65
CA GLU A 43 12.09 -13.38 -3.51
C GLU A 43 11.21 -13.11 -2.28
N ASN A 44 11.83 -12.78 -1.16
CA ASN A 44 11.11 -12.39 0.05
C ASN A 44 10.24 -11.15 -0.18
N TYR A 45 10.78 -10.11 -0.83
CA TYR A 45 10.01 -8.91 -1.16
C TYR A 45 8.84 -9.21 -2.11
N CYS A 46 9.02 -10.07 -3.11
CA CYS A 46 7.94 -10.52 -3.98
C CYS A 46 6.81 -11.22 -3.20
N GLN A 47 7.15 -12.09 -2.24
CA GLN A 47 6.16 -12.72 -1.37
C GLN A 47 5.42 -11.70 -0.50
N GLN A 48 6.14 -10.72 0.06
CA GLN A 48 5.51 -9.65 0.83
C GLN A 48 4.57 -8.79 -0.01
N LEU A 49 4.96 -8.46 -1.24
CA LEU A 49 4.11 -7.71 -2.19
C LEU A 49 2.84 -8.49 -2.52
N LYS A 50 2.94 -9.79 -2.80
CA LYS A 50 1.79 -10.64 -3.08
C LYS A 50 0.81 -10.66 -1.91
N ARG A 51 1.30 -10.95 -0.69
CA ARG A 51 0.47 -10.93 0.53
C ARG A 51 -0.22 -9.58 0.75
N LYS A 52 0.48 -8.47 0.51
CA LYS A 52 -0.10 -7.14 0.66
C LYS A 52 -1.16 -6.83 -0.39
N LYS A 53 -1.00 -7.28 -1.63
CA LYS A 53 -2.03 -7.19 -2.67
C LYS A 53 -3.30 -7.94 -2.23
N ASP A 54 -3.13 -9.15 -1.72
CA ASP A 54 -4.23 -10.00 -1.27
C ASP A 54 -4.97 -9.41 -0.05
N ILE A 55 -4.32 -8.56 0.76
CA ILE A 55 -4.95 -7.84 1.88
C ILE A 55 -5.61 -6.53 1.45
N LEU A 56 -4.98 -5.77 0.54
CA LEU A 56 -5.49 -4.46 0.14
C LEU A 56 -6.79 -4.55 -0.65
N SER A 57 -6.95 -5.56 -1.52
CA SER A 57 -8.17 -5.70 -2.32
C SER A 57 -9.43 -5.90 -1.45
N PRO A 58 -9.47 -6.86 -0.51
CA PRO A 58 -10.59 -7.00 0.42
C PRO A 58 -10.79 -5.77 1.33
N LEU A 59 -9.72 -5.06 1.66
CA LEU A 59 -9.80 -3.88 2.50
C LEU A 59 -10.45 -2.69 1.76
N ASP A 60 -10.12 -2.50 0.48
CA ASP A 60 -10.77 -1.50 -0.38
C ASP A 60 -12.26 -1.82 -0.57
N GLU A 61 -12.64 -3.09 -0.71
CA GLU A 61 -14.05 -3.51 -0.76
C GLU A 61 -14.79 -3.23 0.56
N GLN A 62 -14.17 -3.52 1.71
CA GLN A 62 -14.75 -3.24 3.02
C GLN A 62 -14.94 -1.74 3.25
N ILE A 63 -13.97 -0.91 2.84
CA ILE A 63 -14.09 0.55 2.90
C ILE A 63 -15.24 1.02 2.01
N ALA A 64 -15.35 0.52 0.77
CA ALA A 64 -16.43 0.89 -0.14
C ALA A 64 -17.82 0.55 0.45
N LYS A 65 -17.97 -0.60 1.09
CA LYS A 65 -19.22 -1.02 1.77
C LYS A 65 -19.52 -0.19 3.02
N ALA A 66 -18.49 0.30 3.71
CA ALA A 66 -18.64 1.08 4.94
C ALA A 66 -18.91 2.58 4.68
N ILE A 67 -18.74 3.06 3.45
CA ILE A 67 -19.09 4.42 3.05
C ILE A 67 -20.60 4.47 2.82
N THR A 68 -21.30 5.12 3.75
CA THR A 68 -22.76 5.27 3.70
C THR A 68 -23.21 6.71 3.54
N LYS A 69 -22.30 7.68 3.67
CA LYS A 69 -22.60 9.11 3.64
C LYS A 69 -21.81 9.84 2.54
N PRO A 70 -22.36 10.89 1.92
CA PRO A 70 -21.65 11.71 0.94
C PRO A 70 -20.31 12.26 1.44
N GLU A 71 -20.23 12.68 2.70
CA GLU A 71 -19.02 13.25 3.30
C GLU A 71 -17.89 12.21 3.43
N ASP A 72 -18.25 10.94 3.62
CA ASP A 72 -17.29 9.84 3.63
C ASP A 72 -16.73 9.58 2.22
N LEU A 73 -17.53 9.80 1.18
CA LEU A 73 -17.11 9.68 -0.22
C LEU A 73 -16.16 10.82 -0.61
N GLU A 74 -16.48 12.05 -0.22
CA GLU A 74 -15.62 13.24 -0.45
C GLU A 74 -14.24 13.09 0.19
N CYS A 75 -14.19 12.55 1.41
CA CYS A 75 -12.94 12.20 2.08
C CYS A 75 -12.11 11.17 1.29
N GLU A 76 -12.74 10.16 0.67
CA GLU A 76 -12.00 9.20 -0.17
C GLU A 76 -11.49 9.84 -1.47
N MET A 77 -12.26 10.73 -2.08
CA MET A 77 -11.88 11.41 -3.32
C MET A 77 -10.70 12.37 -3.11
N THR A 78 -10.72 13.15 -2.03
CA THR A 78 -9.62 14.06 -1.67
C THR A 78 -8.34 13.32 -1.26
N LEU A 79 -8.45 12.17 -0.59
CA LEU A 79 -7.32 11.27 -0.34
C LEU A 79 -6.71 10.68 -1.63
N LYS A 80 -7.50 10.52 -2.70
CA LYS A 80 -6.99 10.11 -4.02
C LYS A 80 -6.32 11.27 -4.78
N CYS A 81 -6.84 12.50 -4.66
CA CYS A 81 -6.26 13.68 -5.31
C CYS A 81 -4.92 14.12 -4.71
N THR A 82 -4.73 14.01 -3.39
CA THR A 82 -3.45 14.38 -2.74
C THR A 82 -2.28 13.47 -3.11
N ALA A 83 -2.53 12.23 -3.54
CA ALA A 83 -1.49 11.32 -4.03
C ALA A 83 -0.98 11.65 -5.44
N GLN A 84 -1.59 12.63 -6.15
CA GLN A 84 -1.20 13.05 -7.49
C GLN A 84 -0.56 14.46 -7.55
N SER A 85 -0.51 15.18 -6.42
CA SER A 85 0.08 16.52 -6.32
C SER A 85 1.37 16.50 -5.49
N THR A 86 2.37 15.78 -5.97
CA THR A 86 3.78 16.11 -5.70
C THR A 86 4.49 16.02 -7.05
N LYS A 87 4.49 17.14 -7.76
CA LYS A 87 5.51 17.51 -8.74
C LYS A 87 6.41 18.54 -8.09
#